data_AF-A0A536Y4H4-F1
#
_entry.id   AF-A0A536Y4H4-F1
#
_cell.length_a   1.000
_cell.length_b   1.000
_cell.length_c   1.000
_cell.angle_alpha   90.00
_cell.angle_beta   90.00
_cell.angle_gamma   90.00
#
_symmetry.space_group_name_H-M   'P 1'
#
loop_
_entity.id
_entity.type
_entity.pdbx_description
1 polymer ?
#
loop_
_entity_poly.entity_id
_entity_poly.type
_entity_poly.pdbx_seq_one_letter_code
_entity_poly.pdbx_strand_id
1 'polypeptide(L)'
;AALWMLLRAEFLAIALVLVYVGAVMVLFLFVVMMLDINLERLREGFWSYLPLGATVGILMVVEMVLVLGGRYFGIEALPGPRDPGPGASNTKELGRVLYTDYAYPLELAAVLLLVAIVVAIALTLRKRKDTKYQDPVRQVAVKRSDRVRLVSMPSEKND
;
A
#
# COMPACT_ATOMS: atom_id res chain seq x y z
N ALA A 1 -14.26 -2.06 -13.28
CA ALA A 1 -14.39 -0.91 -14.19
C ALA A 1 -15.69 -0.95 -14.99
N ALA A 2 -16.00 -2.08 -15.66
CA ALA A 2 -17.22 -2.22 -16.48
C ALA A 2 -18.53 -1.91 -15.73
N LEU A 3 -18.69 -2.36 -14.47
CA LEU A 3 -19.86 -2.03 -13.66
C LEU A 3 -20.02 -0.53 -13.40
N TRP A 4 -18.92 0.19 -13.12
CA TRP A 4 -18.95 1.64 -12.95
C TRP A 4 -19.28 2.39 -14.25
N MET A 5 -18.82 1.87 -15.39
CA MET A 5 -19.22 2.39 -16.71
C MET A 5 -20.72 2.21 -16.97
N LEU A 6 -21.29 1.05 -16.61
CA LEU A 6 -22.73 0.80 -16.72
C LEU A 6 -23.56 1.75 -15.83
N LEU A 7 -23.02 2.12 -14.67
CA LEU A 7 -23.62 3.10 -13.76
C LEU A 7 -23.37 4.56 -14.16
N ARG A 8 -22.81 4.82 -15.35
CA ARG A 8 -22.44 6.16 -15.85
C ARG A 8 -21.45 6.93 -14.95
N ALA A 9 -20.64 6.20 -14.17
CA ALA A 9 -19.57 6.75 -13.33
C ALA A 9 -18.21 6.65 -14.03
N GLU A 10 -18.06 7.41 -15.12
CA GLU A 10 -16.90 7.35 -16.03
C GLU A 10 -15.55 7.63 -15.33
N PHE A 11 -15.51 8.65 -14.48
CA PHE A 11 -14.27 9.05 -13.79
C PHE A 11 -13.79 7.94 -12.84
N LEU A 12 -14.68 7.41 -12.02
CA LEU A 12 -14.36 6.32 -11.08
C LEU A 12 -13.94 5.05 -11.81
N ALA A 13 -14.58 4.74 -12.94
CA ALA A 13 -14.20 3.58 -13.75
C ALA A 13 -12.76 3.66 -14.25
N ILE A 14 -12.37 4.83 -14.79
CA ILE A 14 -11.00 5.07 -15.30
C ILE A 14 -10.00 5.11 -14.14
N ALA A 15 -10.32 5.82 -13.05
CA ALA A 15 -9.46 5.91 -11.87
C ALA A 15 -9.18 4.52 -11.26
N LEU A 16 -10.19 3.64 -11.22
CA LEU A 16 -10.02 2.26 -10.76
C LEU A 16 -8.99 1.51 -11.61
N VAL A 17 -9.06 1.61 -12.94
CA VAL A 17 -8.07 0.94 -13.81
C VAL A 17 -6.69 1.55 -13.60
N LEU A 18 -6.58 2.88 -13.61
CA LEU A 18 -5.29 3.58 -13.48
C LEU A 18 -4.59 3.26 -12.15
N VAL A 19 -5.30 3.37 -11.03
CA VAL A 19 -4.69 3.23 -9.70
C VAL A 19 -4.60 1.76 -9.30
N TYR A 20 -5.71 1.03 -9.37
CA TYR A 20 -5.73 -0.35 -8.88
C TYR A 20 -4.95 -1.27 -9.80
N VAL A 21 -5.29 -1.28 -11.09
CA VAL A 21 -4.62 -2.17 -12.06
C VAL A 21 -3.26 -1.61 -12.46
N GLY A 22 -3.16 -0.31 -12.71
CA GLY A 22 -1.93 0.31 -13.20
C GLY A 22 -0.83 0.45 -12.14
N ALA A 23 -1.14 1.00 -10.96
CA ALA A 23 -0.13 1.25 -9.93
C ALA A 23 -0.02 0.09 -8.92
N VAL A 24 -1.13 -0.28 -8.27
CA VAL A 24 -1.11 -1.23 -7.14
C VAL A 24 -0.80 -2.65 -7.60
N MET A 25 -1.52 -3.17 -8.60
CA MET A 25 -1.29 -4.53 -9.09
C MET A 25 0.10 -4.69 -9.70
N VAL A 26 0.59 -3.71 -10.46
CA VAL A 26 1.94 -3.76 -11.04
C VAL A 26 3.01 -3.77 -9.94
N LEU A 27 2.89 -2.91 -8.92
CA LEU A 27 3.79 -2.93 -7.75
C LEU A 27 3.76 -4.29 -7.06
N PHE A 28 2.57 -4.86 -6.88
CA PHE A 28 2.42 -6.17 -6.27
C PHE A 28 3.06 -7.29 -7.10
N LEU A 29 2.92 -7.25 -8.42
CA LEU A 29 3.56 -8.20 -9.33
C LEU A 29 5.09 -8.12 -9.24
N PHE A 30 5.67 -6.92 -9.13
CA PHE A 30 7.11 -6.77 -8.88
C PHE A 30 7.52 -7.42 -7.56
N VAL A 31 6.76 -7.19 -6.49
CA VAL A 31 7.07 -7.75 -5.16
C VAL A 31 6.98 -9.28 -5.18
N VAL A 32 5.90 -9.85 -5.74
CA VAL A 32 5.71 -11.30 -5.82
C VAL A 32 6.78 -11.96 -6.70
N MET A 33 7.20 -11.31 -7.78
CA MET A 33 8.25 -11.86 -8.65
C MET A 33 9.64 -11.82 -8.01
N MET A 34 9.94 -10.80 -7.19
CA MET A 34 11.22 -10.70 -6.48
C MET A 34 11.30 -11.63 -5.26
N LEU A 35 10.16 -11.98 -4.67
CA LEU A 35 10.10 -12.82 -3.48
C LEU A 35 9.91 -14.29 -3.86
N ASP A 36 10.84 -15.14 -3.44
CA ASP A 36 10.70 -16.60 -3.59
C ASP A 36 9.73 -17.14 -2.52
N ILE A 37 8.44 -17.20 -2.86
CA ILE A 37 7.38 -17.65 -1.94
C ILE A 37 7.24 -19.17 -2.03
N ASN A 38 7.53 -19.88 -0.94
CA ASN A 38 7.31 -21.32 -0.85
C ASN A 38 5.81 -21.65 -0.67
N LEU A 39 5.16 -22.02 -1.77
CA LEU A 39 3.73 -22.36 -1.82
C LEU A 39 3.39 -23.69 -1.13
N GLU A 40 4.36 -24.58 -0.91
CA GLU A 40 4.15 -25.89 -0.28
C GLU A 40 3.91 -25.74 1.21
N ARG A 41 4.71 -24.93 1.91
CA ARG A 41 4.48 -24.59 3.33
C ARG A 41 3.17 -23.84 3.56
N LEU A 42 2.73 -23.02 2.60
CA LEU A 42 1.44 -22.33 2.67
C LEU A 42 0.23 -23.28 2.57
N ARG A 43 0.41 -24.45 1.96
CA ARG A 43 -0.63 -25.48 1.84
C ARG A 43 -0.67 -26.43 3.03
N GLU A 44 0.41 -26.51 3.82
CA GLU A 44 0.43 -27.26 5.07
C GLU A 44 -0.57 -26.66 6.06
N GLY A 45 -1.59 -27.44 6.44
CA GLY A 45 -2.65 -27.02 7.36
C GLY A 45 -3.86 -26.33 6.71
N PHE A 46 -3.81 -25.94 5.43
CA PHE A 46 -4.95 -25.32 4.73
C PHE A 46 -6.21 -26.19 4.81
N TRP A 47 -6.07 -27.50 4.56
CA TRP A 47 -7.17 -28.46 4.62
C TRP A 47 -7.77 -28.63 6.03
N SER A 48 -6.99 -28.38 7.08
CA SER A 48 -7.49 -28.46 8.46
C SER A 48 -8.31 -27.25 8.87
N TYR A 49 -7.99 -26.06 8.33
CA TYR A 49 -8.73 -24.82 8.62
C TYR A 49 -9.87 -24.54 7.64
N LEU A 50 -9.87 -25.21 6.48
CA LEU A 50 -10.91 -25.10 5.46
C LEU A 50 -12.35 -25.32 5.98
N PRO A 51 -12.67 -26.35 6.79
CA PRO A 51 -14.05 -26.55 7.27
C PRO A 51 -14.52 -25.42 8.19
N LEU A 52 -13.65 -24.92 9.06
CA LEU A 52 -13.97 -23.78 9.94
C LEU A 52 -14.16 -22.50 9.11
N GLY A 53 -13.22 -22.22 8.20
CA GLY A 53 -13.29 -21.05 7.31
C GLY A 53 -14.50 -21.08 6.38
N ALA A 54 -14.85 -22.26 5.85
CA ALA A 54 -16.03 -22.46 5.02
C ALA A 54 -17.33 -22.25 5.83
N THR A 55 -17.37 -22.73 7.07
CA THR A 55 -18.54 -22.51 7.95
C THR A 55 -18.76 -21.01 8.21
N VAL A 56 -17.70 -20.29 8.56
CA VAL A 56 -17.77 -18.82 8.77
C VAL A 56 -18.12 -18.10 7.47
N GLY A 57 -17.53 -18.49 6.34
CA GLY A 57 -17.81 -17.89 5.04
C GLY A 57 -19.25 -18.11 4.58
N ILE A 58 -19.79 -19.32 4.76
CA ILE A 58 -21.20 -19.62 4.47
C ILE A 58 -22.11 -18.82 5.39
N LEU A 59 -21.80 -18.75 6.68
CA LEU A 59 -22.57 -17.96 7.64
C LEU A 59 -22.62 -16.48 7.24
N MET A 60 -21.48 -15.89 6.85
CA MET A 60 -21.42 -14.51 6.33
C MET A 60 -22.28 -14.32 5.07
N VAL A 61 -22.25 -15.28 4.14
CA VAL A 61 -23.09 -15.21 2.93
C VAL A 61 -24.57 -15.33 3.28
N VAL A 62 -24.94 -16.23 4.19
CA VAL A 62 -26.32 -16.38 4.66
C VAL A 62 -26.80 -15.11 5.36
N GLU A 63 -25.98 -14.52 6.24
CA GLU A 63 -26.29 -13.23 6.88
C GLU A 63 -26.49 -12.12 5.84
N MET A 64 -25.59 -12.01 4.85
CA MET A 64 -25.74 -11.03 3.77
C MET A 64 -27.04 -11.25 2.99
N VAL A 65 -27.39 -12.48 2.65
CA VAL A 65 -28.64 -12.79 1.92
C VAL A 65 -29.88 -12.51 2.76
N LEU A 66 -29.86 -12.81 4.06
CA LEU A 66 -30.98 -12.52 4.96
C LEU A 66 -31.16 -11.00 5.15
N VAL A 67 -30.07 -10.25 5.28
CA VAL A 67 -30.09 -8.79 5.43
C VAL A 67 -30.53 -8.10 4.13
N LEU A 68 -29.93 -8.48 2.99
CA LEU A 68 -30.20 -7.88 1.68
C LEU A 68 -31.51 -8.38 1.05
N GLY A 69 -31.96 -9.59 1.39
CA GLY A 69 -33.23 -10.17 0.93
C GLY A 69 -34.42 -9.82 1.82
N GLY A 70 -34.18 -9.22 2.99
CA GLY A 70 -35.24 -8.73 3.86
C GLY A 70 -36.02 -7.57 3.25
N ARG A 71 -37.27 -7.35 3.72
CA ARG A 71 -38.18 -6.28 3.25
C ARG A 71 -37.60 -4.86 3.29
N TYR A 72 -36.49 -4.64 4.01
CA TYR A 72 -35.78 -3.36 4.08
C TYR A 72 -34.99 -3.01 2.81
N PHE A 73 -34.64 -3.99 1.98
CA PHE A 73 -33.87 -3.84 0.74
C PHE A 73 -34.65 -4.34 -0.48
N GLY A 74 -35.95 -4.01 -0.56
CA GLY A 74 -36.73 -4.28 -1.76
C GLY A 74 -36.09 -3.60 -2.98
N ILE A 75 -35.63 -4.39 -3.96
CA ILE A 75 -35.04 -3.89 -5.22
C ILE A 75 -36.01 -2.95 -5.95
N GLU A 76 -37.31 -3.12 -5.73
CA GLU A 76 -38.38 -2.28 -6.28
C GLU A 76 -38.46 -0.87 -5.64
N ALA A 77 -37.97 -0.70 -4.41
CA ALA A 77 -37.96 0.59 -3.70
C ALA A 77 -36.65 1.36 -3.89
N LEU A 78 -35.64 0.75 -4.52
CA LEU A 78 -34.38 1.41 -4.83
C LEU A 78 -34.60 2.37 -5.99
N PRO A 79 -34.35 3.69 -5.81
CA PRO A 79 -34.39 4.61 -6.92
C PRO A 79 -33.36 4.16 -7.96
N GLY A 80 -33.83 3.99 -9.20
CA GLY A 80 -32.95 3.67 -10.33
C GLY A 80 -31.81 4.69 -10.47
N PRO A 81 -30.75 4.37 -11.23
CA PRO A 81 -29.63 5.29 -11.45
C PRO A 81 -30.16 6.67 -11.84
N ARG A 82 -29.90 7.68 -11.00
CA ARG A 82 -30.34 9.05 -11.24
C ARG A 82 -29.72 9.52 -12.55
N ASP A 83 -30.55 9.85 -13.54
CA ASP A 83 -30.07 10.45 -14.77
C ASP A 83 -29.64 11.89 -14.44
N PRO A 84 -28.34 12.22 -14.54
CA PRO A 84 -27.86 13.55 -14.19
C PRO A 84 -28.27 14.63 -15.22
N GLY A 85 -28.96 14.24 -16.29
CA GLY A 85 -29.47 15.14 -17.32
C GLY A 85 -28.45 15.39 -18.44
N PRO A 86 -28.89 15.96 -19.59
CA PRO A 86 -28.02 16.20 -20.73
C PRO A 86 -26.89 17.17 -20.38
N GLY A 87 -25.64 16.76 -20.60
CA GLY A 87 -24.45 17.62 -20.42
C GLY A 87 -23.89 17.67 -19.00
N ALA A 88 -24.42 16.90 -18.06
CA ALA A 88 -23.83 16.78 -16.72
C ALA A 88 -22.55 15.94 -16.75
N SER A 89 -21.42 16.54 -16.35
CA SER A 89 -20.14 15.85 -16.24
C SER A 89 -19.95 15.29 -14.85
N ASN A 90 -19.79 13.96 -14.74
CA ASN A 90 -19.53 13.29 -13.47
C ASN A 90 -18.25 13.81 -12.80
N THR A 91 -17.20 14.03 -13.60
CA THR A 91 -15.91 14.57 -13.13
C THR A 91 -16.06 15.96 -12.51
N LYS A 92 -16.86 16.84 -13.13
CA LYS A 92 -17.07 18.21 -12.64
C LYS A 92 -17.83 18.21 -11.31
N GLU A 93 -18.91 17.44 -11.22
CA GLU A 93 -19.73 17.37 -10.00
C GLU A 93 -18.95 16.73 -8.86
N LEU A 94 -18.18 15.67 -9.13
CA LEU A 94 -17.30 15.05 -8.15
C LEU A 94 -16.23 16.04 -7.66
N GLY A 95 -15.61 16.79 -8.57
CA GLY A 95 -14.66 17.85 -8.24
C GLY A 95 -15.29 18.92 -7.35
N ARG A 96 -16.51 19.38 -7.67
CA ARG A 96 -17.21 20.37 -6.83
C ARG A 96 -17.36 19.86 -5.41
N VAL A 97 -17.90 18.67 -5.22
CA VAL A 97 -18.15 18.08 -3.90
C VAL A 97 -16.83 17.83 -3.14
N LEU A 98 -15.79 17.35 -3.82
CA LEU A 98 -14.47 17.12 -3.21
C LEU A 98 -13.83 18.41 -2.68
N TYR A 99 -13.92 19.51 -3.42
CA TYR A 99 -13.29 20.78 -3.05
C TYR A 99 -14.18 21.71 -2.22
N THR A 100 -15.45 21.39 -2.01
CA THR A 100 -16.37 22.19 -1.20
C THR A 100 -16.72 21.48 0.10
N ASP A 101 -17.42 20.35 0.02
CA ASP A 101 -17.91 19.62 1.19
C ASP A 101 -16.85 18.72 1.82
N TYR A 102 -15.97 18.14 1.00
CA TYR A 102 -14.96 17.16 1.44
C TYR A 102 -13.52 17.66 1.36
N ALA A 103 -13.33 18.98 1.46
CA ALA A 103 -12.00 19.59 1.39
C ALA A 103 -11.05 19.03 2.49
N TYR A 104 -11.54 18.85 3.71
CA TYR A 104 -10.72 18.33 4.81
C TYR A 104 -10.26 16.87 4.59
N PRO A 105 -11.14 15.90 4.24
CA PRO A 105 -10.68 14.56 3.84
C PRO A 105 -9.70 14.55 2.67
N LEU A 106 -9.86 15.46 1.70
CA LEU A 106 -8.94 15.58 0.57
C LEU A 106 -7.54 16.03 1.02
N GLU A 107 -7.46 17.03 1.90
CA GLU A 107 -6.19 17.47 2.49
C GLU A 107 -5.55 16.37 3.32
N LEU A 108 -6.33 15.65 4.14
CA LEU A 108 -5.83 14.53 4.93
C LEU A 108 -5.28 13.42 4.01
N ALA A 109 -5.95 13.12 2.90
CA ALA A 109 -5.46 12.18 1.91
C ALA A 109 -4.12 12.64 1.28
N ALA A 110 -3.96 13.93 0.99
CA ALA A 110 -2.69 14.48 0.49
C ALA A 110 -1.55 14.31 1.50
N VAL A 111 -1.80 14.57 2.78
CA VAL A 111 -0.83 14.32 3.86
C VAL A 111 -0.52 12.84 3.99
N LEU A 112 -1.52 11.96 3.91
CA LEU A 112 -1.31 10.50 3.94
C LEU A 112 -0.42 10.02 2.79
N LEU A 113 -0.62 10.54 1.58
CA LEU A 113 0.24 10.23 0.42
C LEU A 113 1.67 10.73 0.63
N LEU A 114 1.84 11.94 1.18
CA LEU A 114 3.16 12.47 1.53
C LEU A 114 3.88 11.56 2.53
N VAL A 115 3.19 11.19 3.61
CA VAL A 115 3.72 10.28 4.63
C VAL A 115 4.08 8.92 4.02
N ALA A 116 3.23 8.37 3.15
CA ALA A 116 3.50 7.10 2.47
C ALA A 116 4.80 7.14 1.65
N ILE A 117 5.06 8.22 0.91
CA ILE A 117 6.30 8.41 0.13
C ILE A 117 7.50 8.51 1.07
N VAL A 118 7.41 9.32 2.14
CA VAL A 118 8.49 9.46 3.13
C VAL A 118 8.83 8.12 3.76
N VAL A 119 7.82 7.36 4.17
CA VAL A 119 7.99 6.02 4.77
C VAL A 119 8.60 5.05 3.77
N ALA A 120 8.11 5.01 2.53
CA ALA A 120 8.65 4.13 1.49
C ALA A 120 10.13 4.41 1.21
N ILE A 121 10.53 5.68 1.10
CA ILE A 121 11.92 6.07 0.90
C ILE A 121 12.75 5.73 2.15
N ALA A 122 12.28 6.07 3.34
CA ALA A 122 13.01 5.79 4.58
C ALA A 122 13.28 4.29 4.78
N LEU A 123 12.33 3.42 4.41
CA LEU A 123 12.48 1.97 4.50
C LEU A 123 13.41 1.38 3.43
N THR A 124 13.42 1.96 2.23
CA THR A 124 14.23 1.45 1.11
C THR A 124 15.63 2.05 1.03
N LEU A 125 15.89 3.15 1.76
CA LEU A 125 17.18 3.83 1.77
C LEU A 125 18.26 3.00 2.47
N ARG A 126 19.00 2.21 1.69
CA ARG A 126 20.12 1.40 2.19
C ARG A 126 21.42 2.22 2.19
N LYS A 127 22.05 2.38 3.36
CA LYS A 127 23.40 2.97 3.45
C LYS A 127 24.42 2.04 2.79
N ARG A 128 25.17 2.56 1.81
CA ARG A 128 26.33 1.86 1.23
C ARG A 128 27.44 1.73 2.28
N LYS A 129 27.92 0.49 2.50
CA LYS A 129 28.98 0.19 3.47
C LYS A 129 30.37 0.58 2.98
N ASP A 130 30.57 0.67 1.67
CA ASP A 130 31.87 0.96 1.05
C ASP A 130 32.19 2.46 0.98
N THR A 131 31.24 3.32 1.36
CA THR A 131 31.45 4.76 1.32
C THR A 131 32.09 5.22 2.63
N LYS A 132 33.33 5.67 2.54
CA LYS A 132 34.08 6.25 3.65
C LYS A 132 33.55 7.67 3.89
N TYR A 133 32.74 7.85 4.92
CA TYR A 133 32.33 9.18 5.38
C TYR A 133 33.20 9.59 6.58
N GLN A 134 33.58 10.86 6.62
CA GLN A 134 34.20 11.45 7.80
C GLN A 134 33.11 11.78 8.80
N ASP A 135 33.32 11.38 10.05
CA ASP A 135 32.47 11.75 11.18
C ASP A 135 33.24 12.81 12.00
N PRO A 136 32.90 14.11 11.86
CA PRO A 136 33.60 15.18 12.56
C PRO A 136 33.53 15.03 14.08
N VAL A 137 32.46 14.45 14.62
CA VAL A 137 32.30 14.25 16.06
C VAL A 137 33.34 13.23 16.54
N ARG A 138 33.51 12.13 15.80
CA ARG A 138 34.58 11.15 16.09
C ARG A 138 35.99 11.73 15.90
N GLN A 139 36.19 12.62 14.93
CA GLN A 139 37.48 13.27 14.70
C GLN A 139 37.85 14.32 15.75
N VAL A 140 36.88 14.95 16.40
CA VAL A 140 37.12 15.94 17.45
C VAL A 140 37.23 15.27 18.83
N ALA A 141 36.52 14.16 19.06
CA ALA A 141 36.48 13.46 20.34
C ALA A 141 37.74 12.61 20.69
N VAL A 142 38.81 12.66 19.89
CA VAL A 142 40.03 11.86 20.12
C VAL A 142 40.82 12.34 21.34
N LYS A 143 41.17 11.39 22.21
CA LYS A 143 42.01 11.63 23.40
C LYS A 143 43.49 11.46 23.05
N ARG A 144 44.38 11.96 23.91
CA ARG A 144 45.84 11.83 23.74
C ARG A 144 46.28 10.36 23.60
N SER A 145 45.63 9.45 24.33
CA SER A 145 45.87 8.00 24.27
C SER A 145 45.61 7.38 22.91
N ASP A 146 44.68 7.94 22.13
CA ASP A 146 44.17 7.31 20.91
C ASP A 146 45.01 7.68 19.67
N ARG A 147 45.96 8.62 19.83
CA ARG A 147 46.79 9.14 18.74
C ARG A 147 47.99 8.27 18.41
N VAL A 148 48.39 7.37 19.30
CA VAL A 148 49.61 6.57 19.15
C VAL A 148 49.28 5.10 19.39
N ARG A 149 49.60 4.25 18.40
CA ARG A 149 49.46 2.80 18.51
C ARG A 149 50.85 2.19 18.50
N LEU A 150 51.27 1.61 19.63
CA LEU A 150 52.47 0.77 19.68
C LEU A 150 52.17 -0.53 18.96
N VAL A 151 52.75 -0.70 17.77
CA VAL A 151 52.67 -1.96 17.01
C VAL A 151 53.98 -2.69 17.22
N SER A 152 53.91 -3.85 17.87
CA SER A 152 55.06 -4.75 17.96
C SER A 152 55.27 -5.39 16.59
N MET A 153 56.46 -5.22 16.03
CA MET A 153 56.88 -5.87 14.79
C MET A 153 58.03 -6.84 15.07
N PRO A 154 58.07 -8.01 14.41
CA PRO A 154 59.22 -8.91 14.50
C PRO A 154 60.48 -8.18 14.05
N SER A 155 61.62 -8.37 14.73
CA SER A 155 62.87 -7.80 14.25
C SER A 155 63.27 -8.51 12.96
N GLU A 156 63.44 -7.75 11.88
CA GLU A 156 64.06 -8.25 10.65
C GLU A 156 65.45 -8.80 11.03
N LYS A 157 65.65 -10.10 10.87
CA LYS A 157 66.99 -10.68 10.97
C LYS A 157 67.68 -10.36 9.66
N ASN A 158 68.79 -9.61 9.74
CA ASN A 158 69.70 -9.46 8.60
C ASN A 158 70.23 -10.85 8.24
N ASP A 159 69.89 -11.32 7.04
CA ASP A 159 70.63 -12.38 6.33
C ASP A 159 72.03 -11.90 5.92
#